data_AF-A0A7Y1BII9-F1
#
_entry.id   AF-A0A7Y1BII9-F1
#
_cell.length_a   1.000
_cell.length_b   1.000
_cell.length_c   1.000
_cell.angle_alpha   90.00
_cell.angle_beta   90.00
_cell.angle_gamma   90.00
#
_symmetry.space_group_name_H-M   'P 1'
#
loop_
_entity.id
_entity.type
_entity.pdbx_description
1 polymer ?
#
loop_
_entity_poly.entity_id
_entity_poly.type
_entity_poly.pdbx_seq_one_letter_code
_entity_poly.pdbx_strand_id
1 'polypeptide(L)'
;MLFARAVQVIQLLALAGLGLAYFVRPHEMANLSGMLLMSPAAATDMRAFYGGLQLGLAAFLGLSLSRLDLTRAALTLLVLLYSALALARIGGLWLDGGAQQTFNLYALLLEVVSAGLSYWALRGLQRL
;
A
#
# COMPACT_ATOMS: atom_id res chain seq x y z
N MET A 1 15.76 14.79 -6.94
CA MET A 1 14.50 14.45 -7.66
C MET A 1 14.44 13.01 -8.17
N LEU A 2 15.49 12.44 -8.77
CA LEU A 2 15.48 11.06 -9.31
C LEU A 2 15.06 9.99 -8.30
N PHE A 3 15.60 10.04 -7.07
CA PHE A 3 15.24 9.09 -5.99
C PHE A 3 13.74 9.11 -5.67
N ALA A 4 13.14 10.30 -5.56
CA ALA A 4 11.73 10.45 -5.26
C ALA A 4 10.84 9.86 -6.35
N ARG A 5 11.23 10.04 -7.63
CA ARG A 5 10.56 9.44 -8.78
C ARG A 5 10.67 7.92 -8.77
N ALA A 6 11.86 7.39 -8.50
CA ALA A 6 12.07 5.94 -8.40
C ALA A 6 11.17 5.31 -7.33
N VAL A 7 11.11 5.92 -6.13
CA VAL A 7 10.20 5.48 -5.06
C VAL A 7 8.74 5.50 -5.54
N GLN A 8 8.28 6.60 -6.15
CA GLN A 8 6.91 6.69 -6.65
C GLN A 8 6.59 5.65 -7.72
N VAL A 9 7.50 5.37 -8.66
CA VAL A 9 7.30 4.36 -9.70
C VAL A 9 7.20 2.97 -9.08
N ILE A 10 8.08 2.63 -8.14
CA ILE A 10 8.03 1.34 -7.44
C ILE A 10 6.69 1.18 -6.70
N GLN A 11 6.25 2.21 -5.97
CA GLN A 11 4.99 2.17 -5.24
C GLN A 11 3.77 2.12 -6.17
N LEU A 12 3.82 2.84 -7.30
CA LEU A 12 2.79 2.76 -8.34
C LEU A 12 2.65 1.34 -8.86
N LEU A 13 3.77 0.70 -9.25
CA LEU A 13 3.75 -0.65 -9.79
C LEU A 13 3.27 -1.67 -8.76
N ALA A 14 3.69 -1.54 -7.50
CA ALA A 14 3.23 -2.39 -6.42
C ALA A 14 1.72 -2.25 -6.18
N LEU A 15 1.21 -1.02 -6.03
CA LEU A 15 -0.22 -0.75 -5.81
C LEU A 15 -1.08 -1.13 -7.01
N ALA A 16 -0.61 -0.89 -8.24
CA ALA A 16 -1.33 -1.28 -9.45
C ALA A 16 -1.35 -2.81 -9.61
N GLY A 17 -0.21 -3.48 -9.41
CA GLY A 17 -0.09 -4.93 -9.54
C GLY A 17 -0.93 -5.67 -8.50
N LEU A 18 -0.79 -5.30 -7.22
CA LEU A 18 -1.59 -5.88 -6.14
C LEU A 18 -3.07 -5.51 -6.31
N GLY A 19 -3.38 -4.25 -6.61
CA GLY A 19 -4.75 -3.79 -6.84
C GLY A 19 -5.44 -4.57 -7.96
N LEU A 20 -4.77 -4.79 -9.08
CA LEU A 20 -5.29 -5.63 -10.16
C LEU A 20 -5.48 -7.09 -9.71
N ALA A 21 -4.51 -7.64 -8.98
CA ALA A 21 -4.60 -9.02 -8.49
C ALA A 21 -5.79 -9.22 -7.54
N TYR A 22 -5.96 -8.35 -6.54
CA TYR A 22 -7.11 -8.38 -5.63
C TYR A 22 -8.42 -8.07 -6.34
N PHE A 23 -8.41 -7.20 -7.36
CA PHE A 23 -9.61 -6.88 -8.13
C PHE A 23 -10.05 -8.05 -9.01
N VAL A 24 -9.14 -8.77 -9.67
CA VAL A 24 -9.49 -9.86 -10.60
C VAL A 24 -9.71 -11.17 -9.85
N ARG A 25 -8.83 -11.51 -8.89
CA ARG A 25 -8.80 -12.79 -8.18
C ARG A 25 -8.87 -12.62 -6.65
N PRO A 26 -9.98 -12.08 -6.10
CA PRO A 26 -10.08 -11.75 -4.67
C PRO A 26 -9.94 -12.97 -3.75
N HIS A 27 -10.48 -14.14 -4.14
CA HIS A 27 -10.41 -15.35 -3.31
C HIS A 27 -8.99 -15.90 -3.19
N GLU A 28 -8.26 -16.01 -4.30
CA GLU A 28 -6.88 -16.47 -4.30
C GLU A 28 -6.00 -15.54 -3.46
N MET A 29 -6.20 -14.22 -3.59
CA MET A 29 -5.42 -13.24 -2.84
C MET A 29 -5.79 -13.20 -1.35
N ALA A 30 -7.06 -13.33 -0.99
CA ALA A 30 -7.49 -13.43 0.42
C ALA A 30 -6.91 -14.69 1.09
N ASN A 31 -6.87 -15.81 0.37
CA ASN A 31 -6.32 -17.06 0.90
C ASN A 31 -4.81 -16.96 1.24
N LEU A 32 -4.04 -16.09 0.56
CA LEU A 32 -2.61 -15.87 0.87
C LEU A 32 -2.39 -15.34 2.30
N SER A 33 -3.34 -14.57 2.82
CA SER A 33 -3.31 -14.07 4.19
C SER A 33 -4.07 -14.96 5.17
N GLY A 34 -4.56 -16.12 4.72
CA GLY A 34 -5.44 -17.01 5.50
C GLY A 34 -6.88 -16.50 5.65
N MET A 35 -7.29 -15.46 4.92
CA MET A 35 -8.66 -14.96 4.94
C MET A 35 -9.58 -15.82 4.08
N LEU A 36 -10.75 -16.19 4.60
CA LEU A 36 -11.80 -16.91 3.88
C LEU A 36 -12.98 -15.98 3.58
N LEU A 37 -13.23 -15.78 2.29
CA LEU A 37 -14.36 -14.97 1.82
C LEU A 37 -15.63 -15.83 1.79
N MET A 38 -16.44 -15.74 2.83
CA MET A 38 -17.61 -16.62 3.05
C MET A 38 -18.83 -16.29 2.19
N SER A 39 -18.84 -15.16 1.48
CA SER A 39 -19.97 -14.74 0.66
C SER A 39 -19.55 -13.89 -0.55
N PRO A 40 -20.40 -13.78 -1.59
CA PRO A 40 -20.16 -12.87 -2.70
C PRO A 40 -20.04 -11.39 -2.27
N ALA A 41 -20.71 -11.00 -1.18
CA ALA A 41 -20.57 -9.66 -0.61
C ALA A 41 -19.14 -9.42 -0.09
N ALA A 42 -18.57 -10.38 0.65
CA ALA A 42 -17.18 -10.29 1.13
C ALA A 42 -16.17 -10.18 -0.03
N ALA A 43 -16.42 -10.91 -1.13
CA ALA A 43 -15.59 -10.77 -2.34
C ALA A 43 -15.72 -9.41 -3.01
N THR A 44 -16.90 -8.79 -2.98
CA THR A 44 -17.12 -7.44 -3.50
C THR A 44 -16.39 -6.40 -2.66
N ASP A 45 -16.46 -6.51 -1.33
CA ASP A 45 -15.71 -5.64 -0.42
C ASP A 45 -14.20 -5.78 -0.61
N MET A 46 -13.71 -7.02 -0.76
CA MET A 46 -12.30 -7.29 -1.07
C MET A 46 -11.87 -6.57 -2.35
N ARG A 47 -12.67 -6.65 -3.43
CA ARG A 47 -12.40 -5.97 -4.70
C ARG A 47 -12.41 -4.45 -4.54
N ALA A 48 -13.29 -3.90 -3.71
CA ALA A 48 -13.38 -2.46 -3.49
C ALA A 48 -12.15 -1.93 -2.71
N PHE A 49 -11.83 -2.53 -1.57
CA PHE A 49 -10.80 -2.02 -0.65
C PHE A 49 -9.38 -2.49 -0.97
N TYR A 50 -9.19 -3.74 -1.37
CA TYR A 50 -7.87 -4.25 -1.73
C TYR A 50 -7.59 -4.11 -3.24
N GLY A 51 -8.62 -3.99 -4.07
CA GLY A 51 -8.48 -3.76 -5.50
C GLY A 51 -8.61 -2.28 -5.89
N GLY A 52 -9.84 -1.79 -5.94
CA GLY A 52 -10.22 -0.48 -6.46
C GLY A 52 -9.51 0.68 -5.75
N LEU A 53 -9.44 0.65 -4.42
CA LEU A 53 -8.72 1.67 -3.65
C LEU A 53 -7.22 1.70 -4.00
N GLN A 54 -6.57 0.54 -4.09
CA GLN A 54 -5.15 0.46 -4.47
C GLN A 54 -4.92 0.97 -5.91
N LEU A 55 -5.84 0.67 -6.84
CA LEU A 55 -5.78 1.17 -8.20
C LEU A 55 -5.99 2.68 -8.28
N GLY A 56 -6.91 3.23 -7.48
CA GLY A 56 -7.11 4.68 -7.36
C GLY A 56 -5.86 5.40 -6.84
N LEU A 57 -5.22 4.84 -5.81
CA LEU A 57 -3.95 5.36 -5.29
C LEU A 57 -2.82 5.26 -6.33
N ALA A 58 -2.72 4.15 -7.05
CA ALA A 58 -1.74 3.98 -8.13
C ALA A 58 -1.97 5.00 -9.26
N ALA A 59 -3.22 5.28 -9.62
CA ALA A 59 -3.56 6.29 -10.60
C ALA A 59 -3.12 7.70 -10.14
N PHE A 60 -3.33 8.04 -8.87
CA PHE A 60 -2.85 9.31 -8.31
C PHE A 60 -1.32 9.41 -8.32
N LEU A 61 -0.61 8.33 -7.99
CA LEU A 61 0.84 8.29 -8.13
C LEU A 61 1.27 8.48 -9.59
N GLY A 62 0.60 7.84 -10.53
CA GLY A 62 0.85 8.01 -11.97
C GLY A 62 0.64 9.45 -12.43
N LEU A 63 -0.42 10.11 -11.96
CA LEU A 63 -0.65 11.52 -12.23
C LEU A 63 0.47 12.40 -11.67
N SER A 64 0.93 12.12 -10.44
CA SER A 64 2.05 12.83 -9.83
C SER A 64 3.39 12.61 -10.55
N LEU A 65 3.52 11.51 -11.30
CA LEU A 65 4.69 11.26 -12.14
C LEU A 65 4.78 12.24 -13.32
N SER A 66 3.63 12.70 -13.84
CA SER A 66 3.55 13.68 -14.93
C SER A 66 3.48 15.13 -14.44
N ARG A 67 3.20 15.36 -13.15
CA ARG A 67 2.96 16.67 -12.54
C ARG A 67 3.88 16.92 -11.34
N LEU A 68 4.92 17.72 -11.54
CA LEU A 68 5.97 18.00 -10.54
C LEU A 68 5.41 18.61 -9.24
N ASP A 69 4.39 19.45 -9.35
CA ASP A 69 3.65 20.08 -8.26
C ASP A 69 2.99 19.06 -7.32
N LEU A 70 2.51 17.92 -7.85
CA LEU A 70 1.86 16.88 -7.07
C LEU A 70 2.83 15.92 -6.37
N THR A 71 4.13 16.01 -6.64
CA THR A 71 5.11 15.03 -6.13
C THR A 71 5.20 15.05 -4.61
N ARG A 72 5.20 16.24 -4.02
CA ARG A 72 5.22 16.41 -2.57
C ARG A 72 3.95 15.83 -1.93
N ALA A 73 2.79 16.10 -2.53
CA ALA A 73 1.51 15.59 -2.05
C ALA A 73 1.45 14.06 -2.11
N ALA A 74 1.89 13.46 -3.22
CA ALA A 74 1.96 12.02 -3.40
C ALA A 74 2.88 11.33 -2.38
N LEU A 75 4.07 11.87 -2.11
CA LEU A 75 4.96 11.30 -1.10
C LEU A 75 4.40 11.47 0.32
N THR A 76 3.75 12.59 0.60
CA THR A 76 3.08 12.83 1.90
C THR A 76 1.96 11.82 2.11
N LEU A 77 1.15 11.58 1.08
CA LEU A 77 0.11 10.55 1.09
C LEU A 77 0.70 9.16 1.36
N LEU A 78 1.79 8.77 0.68
CA LEU A 78 2.42 7.46 0.89
C LEU A 78 2.96 7.29 2.32
N VAL A 79 3.59 8.33 2.89
CA VAL A 79 4.04 8.30 4.28
C VAL A 79 2.87 8.07 5.23
N LEU A 80 1.79 8.84 5.08
CA LEU A 80 0.62 8.74 5.95
C LEU A 80 -0.08 7.38 5.80
N LEU A 81 -0.29 6.95 4.57
CA LEU A 81 -0.93 5.67 4.24
C LEU A 81 -0.17 4.49 4.86
N TYR A 82 1.12 4.36 4.56
CA TYR A 82 1.90 3.22 5.03
C TYR A 82 2.13 3.26 6.55
N SER A 83 2.27 4.44 7.15
CA SER A 83 2.36 4.57 8.62
C SER A 83 1.06 4.15 9.29
N ALA A 84 -0.09 4.58 8.76
CA ALA A 84 -1.40 4.20 9.29
C ALA A 84 -1.64 2.70 9.15
N LEU A 85 -1.30 2.10 8.00
CA LEU A 85 -1.39 0.66 7.79
C LEU A 85 -0.49 -0.12 8.75
N ALA A 86 0.77 0.29 8.91
CA ALA A 86 1.70 -0.34 9.83
C ALA A 86 1.18 -0.29 11.28
N LEU A 87 0.65 0.86 11.72
CA LEU A 87 0.07 1.02 13.05
C LEU A 87 -1.17 0.14 13.25
N ALA A 88 -2.08 0.13 12.26
CA ALA A 88 -3.26 -0.73 12.29
C ALA A 88 -2.87 -2.21 12.35
N ARG A 89 -1.84 -2.62 11.62
CA ARG A 89 -1.34 -3.99 11.59
C ARG A 89 -0.65 -4.39 12.89
N ILE A 90 0.17 -3.52 13.48
CA ILE A 90 0.74 -3.72 14.81
C ILE A 90 -0.38 -3.88 15.85
N GLY A 91 -1.40 -3.01 15.79
CA GLY A 91 -2.58 -3.11 16.65
C GLY A 91 -3.31 -4.44 16.49
N GLY A 92 -3.60 -4.85 15.25
CA GLY A 92 -4.24 -6.14 14.95
C GLY A 92 -3.42 -7.33 15.44
N LEU A 93 -2.11 -7.36 15.15
CA LEU A 93 -1.21 -8.41 15.64
C LEU A 93 -1.20 -8.51 17.17
N TRP A 94 -1.29 -7.38 17.86
CA TRP A 94 -1.33 -7.34 19.32
C TRP A 94 -2.67 -7.85 19.88
N LEU A 95 -3.78 -7.51 19.25
CA LEU A 95 -5.13 -7.94 19.67
C LEU A 95 -5.42 -9.42 19.33
N ASP A 96 -4.95 -9.88 18.17
CA ASP A 96 -5.29 -11.20 17.60
C ASP A 96 -4.24 -12.29 17.91
N GLY A 97 -3.22 -12.00 18.73
CA GLY A 97 -2.19 -12.98 19.14
C GLY A 97 -1.23 -13.37 18.00
N GLY A 98 -0.89 -12.44 17.12
CA GLY A 98 -0.42 -12.69 15.76
C GLY A 98 1.09 -12.90 15.52
N ALA A 99 1.91 -13.16 16.53
CA ALA A 99 3.37 -13.31 16.32
C ALA A 99 3.75 -14.44 15.33
N GLN A 100 2.85 -15.40 15.10
CA GLN A 100 3.02 -16.50 14.14
C GLN A 100 2.43 -16.21 12.75
N GLN A 101 1.81 -15.06 12.53
CA GLN A 101 1.16 -14.70 11.25
C GLN A 101 2.21 -14.17 10.26
N THR A 102 2.95 -15.07 9.61
CA THR A 102 4.09 -14.74 8.74
C THR A 102 3.72 -13.74 7.64
N PHE A 103 2.54 -13.89 7.03
CA PHE A 103 2.04 -12.95 6.02
C PHE A 103 1.91 -11.52 6.56
N ASN A 104 1.34 -11.35 7.75
CA ASN A 104 1.19 -10.04 8.38
C ASN A 104 2.54 -9.43 8.77
N LEU A 105 3.53 -10.24 9.13
CA LEU A 105 4.90 -9.75 9.37
C LEU A 105 5.57 -9.26 8.08
N TYR A 106 5.42 -9.98 6.96
CA TYR A 106 5.93 -9.52 5.66
C TYR A 106 5.22 -8.24 5.20
N ALA A 107 3.91 -8.17 5.35
CA ALA A 107 3.13 -6.98 5.02
C ALA A 107 3.55 -5.78 5.89
N LEU A 108 3.75 -6.00 7.20
CA LEU A 108 4.24 -4.97 8.12
C LEU A 108 5.62 -4.45 7.71
N LEU A 109 6.54 -5.36 7.36
CA LEU A 109 7.87 -4.98 6.90
C LEU A 109 7.77 -4.10 5.63
N LEU A 110 6.94 -4.50 4.67
CA LEU A 110 6.72 -3.74 3.45
C LEU A 110 6.16 -2.35 3.75
N GLU A 111 5.18 -2.25 4.65
CA GLU A 111 4.57 -0.98 5.07
C GLU A 111 5.62 -0.06 5.71
N VAL A 112 6.38 -0.55 6.69
CA VAL A 112 7.41 0.25 7.39
C VAL A 112 8.51 0.70 6.43
N VAL A 113 9.01 -0.19 5.57
CA VAL A 113 10.04 0.16 4.58
C VAL A 113 9.50 1.18 3.58
N SER A 114 8.26 1.00 3.10
CA SER A 114 7.63 1.93 2.15
C SER A 114 7.38 3.31 2.75
N ALA A 115 6.96 3.37 4.02
CA ALA A 115 6.84 4.62 4.77
C ALA A 115 8.21 5.31 4.90
N GLY A 116 9.24 4.57 5.31
CA GLY A 116 10.61 5.09 5.47
C GLY A 116 11.20 5.63 4.17
N LEU A 117 11.08 4.88 3.07
CA LEU A 117 11.56 5.32 1.74
C LEU A 117 10.80 6.56 1.25
N SER A 118 9.49 6.61 1.43
CA SER A 118 8.66 7.76 1.04
C SER A 118 8.98 9.00 1.87
N TYR A 119 9.21 8.82 3.18
CA TYR A 119 9.61 9.90 4.08
C TYR A 119 10.99 10.44 3.71
N TRP A 120 11.95 9.56 3.44
CA TRP A 120 13.28 9.99 3.03
C TRP A 120 13.26 10.72 1.69
N ALA A 121 12.48 10.22 0.72
CA ALA A 121 12.26 10.90 -0.56
C ALA A 121 11.63 12.30 -0.37
N LEU A 122 10.65 12.42 0.52
CA LEU A 122 10.01 13.70 0.86
C LEU A 122 10.99 14.68 1.49
N ARG A 123 11.83 14.22 2.42
CA ARG A 123 12.87 15.05 3.05
C ARG A 123 13.93 15.50 2.06
N GLY A 124 14.29 14.65 1.10
CA GLY A 124 15.21 15.00 0.01
C GLY A 124 14.68 16.09 -0.92
N LEU A 125 13.35 16.20 -1.09
CA LEU A 125 12.71 17.27 -1.86
C LEU A 125 12.65 18.61 -1.11
N GLN A 126 12.57 18.60 0.23
CA GLN A 126 12.54 19.83 1.03
C GLN A 126 13.90 20.52 1.18
N ARG A 127 14.98 19.80 0.88
CA ARG A 127 16.37 20.29 0.99
C ARG A 127 16.89 20.91 -0.32
N LEU A 128 16.14 20.76 -1.41
CA LEU A 128 16.41 21.31 -2.74
C LEU A 128 15.60 22.59 -2.93
#